data_AF-A0A969DPV3-F1
#
_entry.id   AF-A0A969DPV3-F1
#
_cell.length_a   1.000
_cell.length_b   1.000
_cell.length_c   1.000
_cell.angle_alpha   90.00
_cell.angle_beta   90.00
_cell.angle_gamma   90.00
#
_symmetry.space_group_name_H-M   'P 1'
#
loop_
_entity.id
_entity.type
_entity.pdbx_description
1 polymer ?
#
loop_
_entity_poly.entity_id
_entity_poly.type
_entity_poly.pdbx_seq_one_letter_code
_entity_poly.pdbx_strand_id
1 'polypeptide(L)'
;MAKTDFIKRIQKRLSDKGIKISRSDLKAEISSLGFDLEALGEENVDTITRLLLDKHQNTELTVSELEEITAAPSSDEHHASTPNSTAITNQQKEQLISVQAESLGIKLDESEITDISQTVSDSFTDFVSAVETINSSIKNYAQSKFDEVEQKIDKSNSNLRDYIDKRTNSLQRKSVEGATTTKEVLERKSSSLKSFSKTLAAAFKTK
;
A
#
# COMPACT_ATOMS: atom_id res chain seq x y z
N MET A 1 -18.54 -19.92 32.16
CA MET A 1 -18.85 -20.54 30.85
C MET A 1 -17.91 -21.71 30.65
N ALA A 2 -18.40 -22.86 30.18
CA ALA A 2 -17.59 -24.06 30.10
C ALA A 2 -16.66 -24.01 28.88
N LYS A 3 -15.41 -24.48 29.02
CA LYS A 3 -14.39 -24.55 27.94
C LYS A 3 -14.91 -25.17 26.64
N THR A 4 -15.86 -26.09 26.77
CA THR A 4 -16.53 -26.79 25.69
C THR A 4 -17.39 -25.87 24.81
N ASP A 5 -17.83 -24.72 25.34
CA ASP A 5 -18.69 -23.78 24.62
C ASP A 5 -17.89 -22.95 23.61
N PHE A 6 -16.67 -22.54 23.93
CA PHE A 6 -15.82 -21.76 23.03
C PHE A 6 -15.36 -22.59 21.82
N ILE A 7 -14.93 -23.83 22.06
CA ILE A 7 -14.55 -24.76 20.98
C ILE A 7 -15.73 -25.02 20.05
N LYS A 8 -16.95 -25.20 20.59
CA LYS A 8 -18.16 -25.35 19.78
C LYS A 8 -18.49 -24.09 18.97
N ARG A 9 -18.27 -22.90 19.52
CA ARG A 9 -18.50 -21.63 18.80
C ARG A 9 -17.53 -21.47 17.64
N ILE A 10 -16.23 -21.73 17.85
CA ILE A 10 -15.22 -21.70 16.78
C ILE A 10 -15.59 -22.73 15.71
N GLN A 11 -15.87 -23.98 16.11
CA GLN A 11 -16.25 -25.04 15.19
C GLN A 11 -17.50 -24.70 14.37
N LYS A 12 -18.53 -24.12 15.00
CA LYS A 12 -19.75 -23.68 14.32
C LYS A 12 -19.43 -22.60 13.27
N ARG A 13 -18.64 -21.58 13.63
CA ARG A 13 -18.27 -20.49 12.72
C ARG A 13 -17.43 -20.95 11.54
N LEU A 14 -16.53 -21.90 11.74
CA LEU A 14 -15.77 -22.53 10.66
C LEU A 14 -16.69 -23.35 9.74
N SER A 15 -17.63 -24.11 10.31
CA SER A 15 -18.62 -24.87 9.54
C SER A 15 -19.55 -23.96 8.73
N ASP A 16 -19.97 -22.82 9.29
CA ASP A 16 -20.78 -21.81 8.59
C ASP A 16 -20.03 -21.17 7.41
N LYS A 17 -18.68 -21.28 7.40
CA LYS A 17 -17.79 -20.83 6.32
C LYS A 17 -17.33 -21.97 5.41
N GLY A 18 -17.90 -23.17 5.55
CA GLY A 18 -17.61 -24.33 4.68
C GLY A 18 -16.47 -25.23 5.17
N ILE A 19 -15.78 -24.89 6.26
CA ILE A 19 -14.66 -25.69 6.79
C ILE A 19 -15.18 -26.65 7.85
N LYS A 20 -15.16 -27.95 7.54
CA LYS A 20 -15.52 -29.02 8.48
C LYS A 20 -14.28 -29.56 9.17
N ILE A 21 -14.03 -29.13 10.40
CA ILE A 21 -12.94 -29.62 11.25
C ILE A 21 -13.50 -30.42 12.44
N SER A 22 -12.83 -31.53 12.78
CA SER A 22 -13.19 -32.32 13.95
C SER A 22 -12.75 -31.61 15.24
N ARG A 23 -13.32 -31.99 16.40
CA ARG A 23 -12.95 -31.36 17.68
C ARG A 23 -11.54 -31.70 18.14
N SER A 24 -11.02 -32.87 17.78
CA SER A 24 -9.64 -33.25 18.10
C SER A 24 -8.66 -32.40 17.31
N ASP A 25 -8.92 -32.24 16.01
CA ASP A 25 -8.02 -31.50 15.11
C ASP A 25 -8.07 -30.01 15.43
N LEU A 26 -9.25 -29.46 15.72
CA LEU A 26 -9.40 -28.07 16.15
C LEU A 26 -8.60 -27.78 17.43
N LYS A 27 -8.52 -28.71 18.38
CA LYS A 27 -7.72 -28.52 19.60
C LYS A 27 -6.22 -28.56 19.32
N ALA A 28 -5.78 -29.48 18.47
CA ALA A 28 -4.39 -29.56 18.04
C ALA A 28 -3.98 -28.27 17.33
N GLU A 29 -4.86 -27.73 16.49
CA GLU A 29 -4.62 -26.52 15.72
C GLU A 29 -4.58 -25.25 16.59
N ILE A 30 -5.47 -25.15 17.58
CA ILE A 30 -5.44 -24.05 18.54
C ILE A 30 -4.16 -24.09 19.38
N SER A 31 -3.71 -25.30 19.74
CA SER A 31 -2.46 -25.49 20.49
C SER A 31 -1.23 -25.16 19.64
N SER A 32 -1.23 -25.51 18.35
CA SER A 32 -0.14 -25.18 17.43
C SER A 32 -0.03 -23.68 17.13
N LEU A 33 -1.15 -22.95 17.21
CA LEU A 33 -1.21 -21.49 17.16
C LEU A 33 -0.74 -20.81 18.47
N GLY A 34 -0.35 -21.58 19.49
CA GLY A 34 0.17 -21.05 20.76
C GLY A 34 -0.89 -20.56 21.74
N PHE A 35 -2.17 -20.90 21.52
CA PHE A 35 -3.24 -20.55 22.46
C PHE A 35 -3.42 -21.63 23.51
N ASP A 36 -3.45 -21.22 24.78
CA ASP A 36 -3.75 -22.12 25.88
C ASP A 36 -5.25 -22.40 25.96
N LEU A 37 -5.62 -23.66 25.71
CA LEU A 37 -7.00 -24.17 25.79
C LEU A 37 -7.67 -23.93 27.14
N GLU A 38 -6.87 -23.79 28.21
CA GLU A 38 -7.35 -23.57 29.58
C GLU A 38 -7.68 -22.09 29.86
N ALA A 39 -7.16 -21.17 29.06
CA ALA A 39 -7.30 -19.72 29.23
C ALA A 39 -8.06 -19.03 28.08
N LEU A 40 -8.84 -19.78 27.27
CA LEU A 40 -9.61 -19.20 26.18
C LEU A 40 -10.67 -18.21 26.66
N GLY A 41 -10.38 -16.92 26.48
CA GLY A 41 -11.34 -15.81 26.55
C GLY A 41 -12.14 -15.60 25.26
N GLU A 42 -13.17 -14.75 25.33
CA GLU A 42 -14.07 -14.44 24.22
C GLU A 42 -13.35 -13.67 23.09
N GLU A 43 -12.39 -12.84 23.46
CA GLU A 43 -11.48 -12.12 22.57
C GLU A 43 -10.58 -13.04 21.72
N ASN A 44 -10.28 -14.23 22.24
CA ASN A 44 -9.45 -15.21 21.53
C ASN A 44 -10.27 -16.00 20.51
N VAL A 45 -11.58 -16.15 20.71
CA VAL A 45 -12.46 -16.90 19.80
C VAL A 45 -12.47 -16.26 18.40
N ASP A 46 -12.62 -14.94 18.33
CA ASP A 46 -12.62 -14.21 17.06
C ASP A 46 -11.25 -14.31 16.37
N THR A 47 -10.17 -14.14 17.14
CA THR A 47 -8.79 -14.19 16.67
C THR A 47 -8.43 -15.58 16.11
N ILE A 48 -8.71 -16.63 16.88
CA ILE A 48 -8.49 -18.03 16.49
C ILE A 48 -9.33 -18.38 15.26
N THR A 49 -10.61 -17.98 15.21
CA THR A 49 -11.46 -18.25 14.04
C THR A 49 -10.89 -17.61 12.79
N ARG A 50 -10.35 -16.37 12.89
CA ARG A 50 -9.75 -15.66 11.76
C ARG A 50 -8.46 -16.35 11.28
N LEU A 51 -7.58 -16.72 12.20
CA LEU A 51 -6.32 -17.41 11.87
C LEU A 51 -6.56 -18.77 11.23
N LEU A 52 -7.56 -19.52 11.72
CA LEU A 52 -7.93 -20.81 11.15
C LEU A 52 -8.59 -20.68 9.77
N LEU A 53 -9.41 -19.64 9.55
CA LEU A 53 -9.97 -19.36 8.23
C LEU A 53 -8.88 -19.05 7.21
N ASP A 54 -7.92 -18.20 7.58
CA ASP A 54 -6.79 -17.82 6.73
C ASP A 54 -5.92 -19.04 6.39
N LYS A 55 -5.61 -19.87 7.38
CA LYS A 55 -4.86 -21.11 7.17
C LYS A 55 -5.59 -22.07 6.24
N HIS A 56 -6.88 -22.32 6.44
CA HIS A 56 -7.63 -23.26 5.61
C HIS A 56 -7.96 -22.73 4.20
N GLN A 57 -8.10 -21.42 4.02
CA GLN A 57 -8.27 -20.81 2.69
C GLN A 57 -6.96 -20.82 1.88
N ASN A 58 -5.81 -20.71 2.54
CA ASN A 58 -4.50 -20.81 1.90
C ASN A 58 -4.01 -22.25 1.69
N THR A 59 -4.66 -23.26 2.30
CA THR A 59 -4.25 -24.68 2.19
C THR A 59 -5.00 -25.45 1.08
N GLU A 60 -5.96 -24.84 0.36
CA GLU A 60 -6.64 -25.50 -0.77
C GLU A 60 -5.78 -25.58 -2.06
N LEU A 61 -4.46 -25.41 -1.93
CA LEU A 61 -3.47 -25.57 -3.00
C LEU A 61 -2.29 -26.46 -2.55
N THR A 62 -2.57 -27.61 -1.93
CA THR A 62 -1.54 -28.65 -1.74
C THR A 62 -2.08 -30.06 -1.96
N VAL A 63 -1.57 -30.67 -3.03
CA VAL A 63 -1.20 -32.10 -3.17
C VAL A 63 -2.34 -33.09 -3.37
N SER A 64 -2.69 -33.36 -4.63
CA SER A 64 -3.19 -34.66 -5.11
C SER A 64 -3.09 -34.73 -6.64
N GLU A 65 -1.91 -35.05 -7.18
CA GLU A 65 -1.70 -35.76 -8.47
C GLU A 65 -0.20 -35.70 -8.82
N LEU A 66 0.62 -36.52 -8.16
CA LEU A 66 2.00 -36.79 -8.58
C LEU A 66 2.37 -38.21 -8.14
N GLU A 67 1.52 -39.18 -8.51
CA GLU A 67 1.96 -40.57 -8.64
C GLU A 67 1.49 -41.09 -9.98
N GLU A 68 2.39 -41.86 -10.61
CA GLU A 68 2.16 -42.70 -11.80
C GLU A 68 2.29 -42.01 -13.17
N ILE A 69 3.52 -41.86 -13.67
CA ILE A 69 3.93 -42.48 -14.95
C ILE A 69 5.43 -42.84 -14.92
N THR A 70 5.75 -44.04 -14.45
CA THR A 70 6.96 -44.78 -14.84
C THR A 70 6.63 -45.66 -16.05
N ALA A 71 7.14 -45.32 -17.23
CA ALA A 71 7.56 -46.27 -18.28
C ALA A 71 8.16 -45.52 -19.49
N ALA A 72 9.47 -45.61 -19.64
CA ALA A 72 10.19 -45.39 -20.91
C ALA A 72 10.03 -46.66 -21.82
N PRO A 73 10.69 -46.80 -22.99
CA PRO A 73 11.46 -45.85 -23.82
C PRO A 73 11.18 -45.95 -25.34
N SER A 74 11.61 -44.97 -26.14
CA SER A 74 12.12 -45.25 -27.49
C SER A 74 13.01 -44.11 -28.00
N SER A 75 14.22 -44.51 -28.33
CA SER A 75 15.37 -43.78 -28.86
C SER A 75 15.08 -42.96 -30.11
N ASP A 76 15.71 -41.79 -30.24
CA ASP A 76 16.76 -41.61 -31.25
C ASP A 76 17.57 -40.32 -30.99
N GLU A 77 18.86 -40.45 -31.27
CA GLU A 77 19.96 -39.56 -30.90
C GLU A 77 19.98 -38.24 -31.70
N HIS A 78 20.33 -37.13 -31.03
CA HIS A 78 21.48 -36.31 -31.46
C HIS A 78 21.88 -35.31 -30.36
N HIS A 79 23.14 -35.43 -29.94
CA HIS A 79 23.83 -34.59 -28.98
C HIS A 79 23.92 -33.11 -29.40
N ALA A 80 23.54 -32.23 -28.49
CA ALA A 80 24.32 -31.03 -28.18
C ALA A 80 24.10 -30.69 -26.69
N SER A 81 25.12 -30.95 -25.85
CA SER A 81 25.15 -30.45 -24.48
C SER A 81 25.25 -28.92 -24.51
N THR A 82 24.21 -28.26 -24.02
CA THR A 82 24.23 -26.86 -23.56
C THR A 82 23.86 -26.82 -22.07
N PRO A 83 24.42 -25.89 -21.30
CA PRO A 83 24.54 -26.02 -19.85
C PRO A 83 23.18 -25.86 -19.18
N ASN A 84 22.78 -26.88 -18.39
CA ASN A 84 21.86 -26.88 -17.23
C ASN A 84 20.92 -25.66 -17.06
N SER A 85 20.20 -25.23 -18.09
CA SER A 85 19.24 -24.13 -17.93
C SER A 85 17.91 -24.70 -17.46
N THR A 86 17.47 -24.26 -16.28
CA THR A 86 16.15 -24.60 -15.76
C THR A 86 15.20 -23.49 -16.23
N ALA A 87 14.45 -23.75 -17.29
CA ALA A 87 13.40 -22.84 -17.73
C ALA A 87 12.24 -22.90 -16.72
N ILE A 88 11.78 -21.74 -16.25
CA ILE A 88 10.63 -21.63 -15.34
C ILE A 88 9.46 -20.95 -16.06
N THR A 89 8.25 -21.47 -15.82
CA THR A 89 7.04 -20.90 -16.44
C THR A 89 6.67 -19.56 -15.81
N ASN A 90 5.90 -18.73 -16.52
CA ASN A 90 5.41 -17.47 -15.96
C ASN A 90 4.59 -17.66 -14.67
N GLN A 91 3.78 -18.72 -14.61
CA GLN A 91 3.01 -19.04 -13.40
C GLN A 91 3.93 -19.37 -12.21
N GLN A 92 5.03 -20.09 -12.45
CA GLN A 92 6.03 -20.37 -11.41
C GLN A 92 6.76 -19.09 -10.98
N LYS A 93 7.05 -18.18 -11.92
CA LYS A 93 7.64 -16.87 -11.60
C LYS A 93 6.73 -16.05 -10.71
N GLU A 94 5.45 -15.94 -11.06
CA GLU A 94 4.46 -15.17 -10.30
C GLU A 94 4.29 -15.71 -8.87
N GLN A 95 4.24 -17.04 -8.72
CA GLN A 95 4.20 -17.69 -7.41
C GLN A 95 5.48 -17.42 -6.61
N LEU A 96 6.66 -17.55 -7.23
CA LEU A 96 7.92 -17.26 -6.55
C LEU A 96 7.99 -15.79 -6.13
N ILE A 97 7.60 -14.87 -7.02
CA ILE A 97 7.60 -13.43 -6.74
C ILE A 97 6.68 -13.13 -5.55
N SER A 98 5.48 -13.72 -5.52
CA SER A 98 4.53 -13.55 -4.42
C SER A 98 5.13 -14.00 -3.08
N VAL A 99 5.65 -15.23 -3.02
CA VAL A 99 6.25 -15.80 -1.81
C VAL A 99 7.49 -15.02 -1.37
N GLN A 100 8.37 -14.66 -2.31
CA GLN A 100 9.57 -13.89 -2.00
C GLN A 100 9.22 -12.48 -1.52
N ALA A 101 8.25 -11.81 -2.15
CA ALA A 101 7.81 -10.49 -1.71
C ALA A 101 7.22 -10.53 -0.30
N GLU A 102 6.38 -11.52 0.01
CA GLU A 102 5.85 -11.72 1.35
C GLU A 102 6.98 -11.94 2.38
N SER A 103 7.99 -12.74 2.03
CA SER A 103 9.16 -12.96 2.89
C SER A 103 10.00 -11.70 3.14
N LEU A 104 10.00 -10.76 2.18
CA LEU A 104 10.63 -9.44 2.31
C LEU A 104 9.74 -8.43 3.04
N GLY A 105 8.53 -8.82 3.45
CA GLY A 105 7.54 -7.93 4.06
C GLY A 105 6.92 -6.93 3.07
N ILE A 106 7.04 -7.20 1.76
CA ILE A 106 6.50 -6.37 0.69
C ILE A 106 5.18 -6.99 0.24
N LYS A 107 4.09 -6.24 0.39
CA LYS A 107 2.78 -6.66 -0.13
C LYS A 107 2.64 -6.16 -1.56
N LEU A 108 2.62 -7.10 -2.50
CA LEU A 108 2.36 -6.83 -3.91
C LEU A 108 0.92 -7.22 -4.25
N ASP A 109 0.30 -6.48 -5.17
CA ASP A 109 -0.95 -6.94 -5.81
C ASP A 109 -0.68 -7.81 -7.05
N GLU A 110 -1.73 -8.43 -7.60
CA GLU A 110 -1.64 -9.34 -8.75
C GLU A 110 -1.07 -8.65 -10.01
N SER A 111 -1.38 -7.36 -10.21
CA SER A 111 -0.86 -6.60 -11.34
C SER A 111 0.63 -6.30 -11.17
N GLU A 112 1.07 -5.96 -9.96
CA GLU A 112 2.48 -5.70 -9.64
C GLU A 112 3.32 -6.98 -9.77
N ILE A 113 2.78 -8.12 -9.33
CA ILE A 113 3.42 -9.43 -9.51
C ILE A 113 3.60 -9.73 -11.00
N THR A 114 2.59 -9.46 -11.82
CA THR A 114 2.63 -9.64 -13.27
C THR A 114 3.67 -8.71 -13.92
N ASP A 115 3.72 -7.44 -13.51
CA ASP A 115 4.70 -6.49 -14.04
C ASP A 115 6.13 -6.92 -13.71
N ILE A 116 6.37 -7.37 -12.47
CA ILE A 116 7.68 -7.88 -12.06
C ILE A 116 8.02 -9.16 -12.85
N SER A 117 7.06 -10.07 -13.05
CA SER A 117 7.30 -11.33 -13.76
C SER A 117 7.72 -11.13 -15.22
N GLN A 118 7.27 -10.05 -15.86
CA GLN A 118 7.69 -9.65 -17.22
C GLN A 118 9.12 -9.11 -17.29
N THR A 119 9.63 -8.56 -16.19
CA THR A 119 11.02 -8.04 -16.13
C THR A 119 12.05 -9.11 -15.76
N VAL A 120 11.61 -10.22 -15.19
CA VAL A 120 12.45 -11.34 -14.75
C VAL A 120 12.66 -12.31 -15.93
N SER A 121 13.94 -12.70 -16.17
CA SER A 121 14.33 -13.70 -17.17
C SER A 121 13.50 -14.99 -17.08
N ASP A 122 13.28 -15.67 -18.21
CA ASP A 122 12.61 -16.99 -18.24
C ASP A 122 13.58 -18.16 -18.03
N SER A 123 14.89 -17.88 -18.11
CA SER A 123 15.96 -18.88 -18.15
C SER A 123 17.00 -18.58 -17.07
N PHE A 124 17.35 -19.59 -16.28
CA PHE A 124 18.30 -19.50 -15.18
C PHE A 124 19.26 -20.67 -15.17
N THR A 125 20.50 -20.41 -14.73
CA THR A 125 21.55 -21.42 -14.58
C THR A 125 21.31 -22.35 -13.40
N ASP A 126 20.64 -21.86 -12.35
CA ASP A 126 20.21 -22.63 -11.18
C ASP A 126 19.08 -21.91 -10.43
N PHE A 127 18.51 -22.58 -9.44
CA PHE A 127 17.43 -22.01 -8.61
C PHE A 127 17.90 -20.83 -7.76
N VAL A 128 19.16 -20.83 -7.30
CA VAL A 128 19.70 -19.76 -6.44
C VAL A 128 19.76 -18.45 -7.21
N SER A 129 20.30 -18.47 -8.43
CA SER A 129 20.36 -17.32 -9.34
C SER A 129 18.97 -16.83 -9.75
N ALA A 130 17.99 -17.74 -9.87
CA ALA A 130 16.59 -17.35 -10.09
C ALA A 130 16.02 -16.56 -8.91
N VAL A 131 16.19 -17.05 -7.68
CA VAL A 131 15.73 -16.37 -6.46
C VAL A 131 16.44 -15.03 -6.27
N GLU A 132 17.76 -14.97 -6.49
CA GLU A 132 18.52 -13.72 -6.40
C GLU A 132 18.07 -12.68 -7.42
N THR A 133 17.80 -13.11 -8.65
CA THR A 133 17.26 -12.24 -9.71
C THR A 133 15.88 -11.72 -9.33
N ILE A 134 14.98 -12.60 -8.90
CA ILE A 134 13.62 -12.24 -8.47
C ILE A 134 13.65 -11.26 -7.29
N ASN A 135 14.47 -11.53 -6.28
CA ASN A 135 14.64 -10.64 -5.13
C ASN A 135 15.17 -9.27 -5.55
N SER A 136 16.10 -9.23 -6.50
CA SER A 136 16.62 -7.97 -7.05
C SER A 136 15.51 -7.21 -7.80
N SER A 137 14.72 -7.89 -8.61
CA SER A 137 13.58 -7.28 -9.32
C SER A 137 12.52 -6.74 -8.36
N ILE A 138 12.14 -7.50 -7.32
CA ILE A 138 11.19 -7.04 -6.29
C ILE A 138 11.73 -5.79 -5.58
N LYS A 139 13.01 -5.80 -5.16
CA LYS A 139 13.63 -4.65 -4.50
C LYS A 139 13.67 -3.42 -5.40
N ASN A 140 14.06 -3.60 -6.66
CA ASN A 140 14.10 -2.51 -7.64
C ASN A 140 12.70 -1.94 -7.91
N TYR A 141 11.68 -2.79 -7.98
CA TYR A 141 10.30 -2.36 -8.12
C TYR A 141 9.83 -1.54 -6.92
N ALA A 142 10.05 -2.05 -5.71
CA ALA A 142 9.71 -1.34 -4.48
C ALA A 142 10.44 0.01 -4.39
N GLN A 143 11.74 0.04 -4.72
CA GLN A 143 12.52 1.28 -4.78
C GLN A 143 11.92 2.28 -5.77
N SER A 144 11.60 1.84 -6.99
CA SER A 144 10.99 2.71 -8.00
C SER A 144 9.66 3.31 -7.54
N LYS A 145 8.84 2.55 -6.80
CA LYS A 145 7.59 3.05 -6.22
C LYS A 145 7.84 4.09 -5.14
N PHE A 146 8.84 3.87 -4.28
CA PHE A 146 9.25 4.86 -3.28
C PHE A 146 9.76 6.14 -3.95
N ASP A 147 10.61 6.03 -4.98
CA ASP A 147 11.13 7.17 -5.73
C ASP A 147 9.99 7.97 -6.40
N GLU A 148 8.98 7.28 -6.96
CA GLU A 148 7.81 7.94 -7.56
C GLU A 148 6.99 8.71 -6.51
N VAL A 149 6.80 8.12 -5.32
CA VAL A 149 6.11 8.77 -4.21
C VAL A 149 6.89 9.98 -3.71
N GLU A 150 8.22 9.86 -3.56
CA GLU A 150 9.11 10.96 -3.18
C GLU A 150 9.02 12.11 -4.19
N GLN A 151 9.09 11.80 -5.48
CA GLN A 151 8.93 12.79 -6.54
C GLN A 151 7.57 13.50 -6.50
N LYS A 152 6.48 12.77 -6.22
CA LYS A 152 5.13 13.35 -6.05
C LYS A 152 5.08 14.28 -4.84
N ILE A 153 5.72 13.91 -3.73
CA ILE A 153 5.82 14.74 -2.52
C ILE A 153 6.59 16.03 -2.83
N ASP A 154 7.74 15.93 -3.50
CA ASP A 154 8.55 17.09 -3.88
C ASP A 154 7.80 18.05 -4.79
N LYS A 155 7.11 17.51 -5.81
CA LYS A 155 6.28 18.30 -6.71
C LYS A 155 5.13 18.99 -5.96
N SER A 156 4.49 18.29 -5.03
CA SER A 156 3.43 18.85 -4.18
C SER A 156 3.96 19.99 -3.31
N ASN A 157 5.12 19.81 -2.67
CA ASN A 157 5.78 20.83 -1.86
C ASN A 157 6.17 22.06 -2.68
N SER A 158 6.70 21.87 -3.88
CA SER A 158 7.01 22.97 -4.81
C SER A 158 5.75 23.76 -5.16
N ASN A 159 4.65 23.07 -5.50
CA ASN A 159 3.39 23.72 -5.83
C ASN A 159 2.81 24.52 -4.65
N LEU A 160 2.95 24.00 -3.42
CA LEU A 160 2.52 24.71 -2.21
C LEU A 160 3.34 25.98 -1.96
N ARG A 161 4.66 25.91 -2.14
CA ARG A 161 5.54 27.09 -2.05
C ARG A 161 5.15 28.15 -3.07
N ASP A 162 4.98 27.76 -4.34
CA ASP A 162 4.53 28.67 -5.40
C ASP A 162 3.18 29.31 -5.10
N TYR A 163 2.25 28.54 -4.54
CA TYR A 163 0.94 29.05 -4.14
C TYR A 163 1.05 30.08 -3.00
N ILE A 164 1.85 29.78 -1.98
CA ILE A 164 2.10 30.68 -0.85
C ILE A 164 2.76 31.97 -1.33
N ASP A 165 3.75 31.90 -2.22
CA ASP A 165 4.42 33.08 -2.78
C ASP A 165 3.46 33.94 -3.59
N LYS A 166 2.68 33.33 -4.48
CA LYS A 166 1.63 34.03 -5.25
C LYS A 166 0.62 34.70 -4.31
N ARG A 167 0.19 34.02 -3.26
CA ARG A 167 -0.78 34.56 -2.29
C ARG A 167 -0.17 35.70 -1.49
N THR A 168 1.06 35.57 -1.02
CA THR A 168 1.79 36.59 -0.27
C THR A 168 1.97 37.85 -1.10
N ASN A 169 2.43 37.72 -2.35
CA ASN A 169 2.57 38.83 -3.28
C ASN A 169 1.21 39.52 -3.57
N SER A 170 0.15 38.74 -3.75
CA SER A 170 -1.21 39.27 -3.97
C SER A 170 -1.71 40.05 -2.74
N LEU A 171 -1.47 39.55 -1.53
CA LEU A 171 -1.83 40.23 -0.29
C LEU A 171 -1.01 41.51 -0.08
N GLN A 172 0.30 41.47 -0.34
CA GLN A 172 1.15 42.66 -0.27
C GLN A 172 0.66 43.74 -1.24
N ARG A 173 0.33 43.36 -2.48
CA ARG A 173 -0.24 44.29 -3.45
C ARG A 173 -1.56 44.89 -2.97
N LYS A 174 -2.50 44.07 -2.49
CA LYS A 174 -3.78 44.54 -1.94
C LYS A 174 -3.60 45.47 -0.74
N SER A 175 -2.61 45.21 0.11
CA SER A 175 -2.28 46.06 1.26
C SER A 175 -1.80 47.44 0.80
N VAL A 176 -0.90 47.48 -0.18
CA VAL A 176 -0.41 48.74 -0.78
C VAL A 176 -1.53 49.50 -1.48
N GLU A 177 -2.38 48.82 -2.25
CA GLU A 177 -3.55 49.41 -2.91
C GLU A 177 -4.53 50.00 -1.89
N GLY A 178 -4.81 49.28 -0.79
CA GLY A 178 -5.67 49.74 0.30
C GLY A 178 -5.10 50.96 1.03
N ALA A 179 -3.79 50.96 1.33
CA ALA A 179 -3.12 52.09 1.95
C ALA A 179 -3.16 53.34 1.04
N THR A 180 -2.92 53.16 -0.26
CA THR A 180 -2.98 54.24 -1.26
C THR A 180 -4.39 54.82 -1.36
N THR A 181 -5.40 53.95 -1.45
CA THR A 181 -6.82 54.36 -1.48
C THR A 181 -7.20 55.14 -0.21
N THR A 182 -6.75 54.69 0.96
CA THR A 182 -7.02 55.35 2.23
C THR A 182 -6.37 56.74 2.29
N LYS A 183 -5.12 56.86 1.82
CA LYS A 183 -4.41 58.13 1.70
C LYS A 183 -5.17 59.10 0.79
N GLU A 184 -5.60 58.65 -0.39
CA GLU A 184 -6.38 59.48 -1.31
C GLU A 184 -7.70 59.98 -0.69
N VAL A 185 -8.43 59.11 0.00
CA VAL A 185 -9.67 59.50 0.71
C VAL A 185 -9.38 60.55 1.79
N LEU A 186 -8.29 60.39 2.54
CA LEU A 186 -7.89 61.32 3.59
C LEU A 186 -7.49 62.69 3.01
N GLU A 187 -6.74 62.72 1.91
CA GLU A 187 -6.35 63.96 1.21
C GLU A 187 -7.57 64.70 0.66
N ARG A 188 -8.55 63.97 0.09
CA ARG A 188 -9.83 64.54 -0.35
C ARG A 188 -10.61 65.14 0.82
N LYS A 189 -10.72 64.43 1.94
CA LYS A 189 -11.40 64.93 3.16
C LYS A 189 -10.69 66.16 3.74
N SER A 190 -9.37 66.14 3.82
CA SER A 190 -8.56 67.27 4.30
C SER A 190 -8.77 68.52 3.43
N SER A 191 -8.78 68.35 2.11
CA SER A 191 -9.04 69.44 1.17
C SER A 191 -10.45 70.01 1.31
N SER A 192 -11.47 69.15 1.50
CA SER A 192 -12.85 69.55 1.75
C SER A 192 -13.02 70.30 3.09
N LEU A 193 -12.34 69.85 4.15
CA LEU A 193 -12.35 70.55 5.44
C LEU A 193 -11.69 71.93 5.34
N LYS A 194 -10.56 72.05 4.61
CA LYS A 194 -9.90 73.33 4.36
C LYS A 194 -10.79 74.29 3.59
N SER A 195 -11.47 73.82 2.53
CA SER A 195 -12.38 74.66 1.76
C SER A 195 -13.60 75.07 2.59
N PHE A 196 -14.19 74.15 3.36
CA PHE A 196 -15.28 74.44 4.29
C PHE A 196 -14.88 75.48 5.34
N SER A 197 -13.72 75.30 5.99
CA SER A 197 -13.18 76.25 6.98
C SER A 197 -12.97 77.65 6.38
N LYS A 198 -12.46 77.73 5.14
CA LYS A 198 -12.29 79.01 4.43
C LYS A 198 -13.64 79.68 4.15
N THR A 199 -14.63 78.91 3.70
CA THR A 199 -16.01 79.40 3.46
C THR A 199 -16.64 79.91 4.74
N LEU A 200 -16.49 79.17 5.85
CA LEU A 200 -17.00 79.56 7.16
C LEU A 200 -16.37 80.87 7.65
N ALA A 201 -15.03 80.97 7.57
CA ALA A 201 -14.31 82.18 7.95
C ALA A 201 -14.71 83.40 7.11
N ALA A 202 -14.98 83.20 5.82
CA ALA A 202 -15.49 84.27 4.94
C ALA A 202 -16.89 84.73 5.37
N ALA A 203 -17.80 83.80 5.69
CA ALA A 203 -19.16 84.13 6.13
C ALA A 203 -19.20 84.96 7.43
N PHE A 204 -18.23 84.75 8.33
CA PHE A 204 -18.11 85.55 9.57
C PHE A 204 -17.48 86.93 9.37
N LYS A 205 -16.70 87.15 8.30
CA LYS A 205 -16.10 88.47 8.00
C LYS A 205 -17.05 89.43 7.30
N THR A 206 -18.15 88.94 6.75
CA THR A 206 -19.17 89.71 6.03
C THR A 206 -20.31 90.23 6.92
N LYS A 207 -20.16 90.16 8.25
CA LYS A 207 -21.01 90.82 9.26
C LYS A 207 -20.19 91.85 10.01
#